data_AF-A0A7K4B4T8-F1
#
_entry.id   AF-A0A7K4B4T8-F1
#
_cell.length_a   1.000
_cell.length_b   1.000
_cell.length_c   1.000
_cell.angle_alpha   90.00
_cell.angle_beta   90.00
_cell.angle_gamma   90.00
#
_symmetry.space_group_name_H-M   'P 1'
#
loop_
_entity.id
_entity.type
_entity.pdbx_description
1 polymer ?
#
loop_
_entity_poly.entity_id
_entity_poly.type
_entity_poly.pdbx_seq_one_letter_code
_entity_poly.pdbx_strand_id
1 'polypeptide(L)'
;MEIFEGLMAANRYVVEHLPKFVYFDQYNVIESAIHIPTFIATLKSHPDTPGLRATNCLFRHVNLDLDQLDRLGSHKNAVDDNPIIRRQVDERSILLSTASNLMTKKFEDWWGQRKIRFRYDIDGDYFRVWVSDDLDPSEIELEQRSAGLQYFFSFYLVFLVESGDAYQDSILLLDEPGLQLHPTAQQQATKFFERISHQNQVFFSTHSPFMIDLDHLDRVRTIFEGEDGTTKVSVSEWPADRDSLFPLEAALATRIADRVLSGGKQLVVEDIQELWLLQAMNYALQNRGKPGLSPDIRITPAGGTSNLIPLALMMSTHKRPAAVLLSGQNIPFDALKKLPTMNIREGNGLLLYSSFAQQQGAGIEDLFAPDFYYRCVKDIYPDLPLGQVAEKSPADRNEERGVAFQIADLIERRQAEHFDRWRVAELLSDRICESPQNLDDETIDRFSRLFTEINRLV
;
A
#
# COMPACT_ATOMS: atom_id res chain seq x y z
N MET A 1 -5.76 -31.27 55.69
CA MET A 1 -4.59 -31.88 55.01
C MET A 1 -4.96 -32.28 53.60
N GLU A 2 -5.98 -33.14 53.39
CA GLU A 2 -6.43 -33.56 52.05
C GLU A 2 -6.79 -32.41 51.09
N ILE A 3 -7.48 -31.36 51.57
CA ILE A 3 -7.82 -30.19 50.74
C ILE A 3 -6.56 -29.44 50.27
N PHE A 4 -5.54 -29.37 51.14
CA PHE A 4 -4.27 -28.70 50.82
C PHE A 4 -3.44 -29.52 49.83
N GLU A 5 -3.43 -30.85 49.97
CA GLU A 5 -2.80 -31.75 49.00
C GLU A 5 -3.49 -31.72 47.64
N GLY A 6 -4.83 -31.68 47.62
CA GLY A 6 -5.61 -31.53 46.38
C GLY A 6 -5.34 -30.21 45.67
N LEU A 7 -5.26 -29.10 46.40
CA LEU A 7 -4.88 -27.78 45.86
C LEU A 7 -3.45 -27.77 45.30
N MET A 8 -2.50 -28.41 45.99
CA MET A 8 -1.12 -28.51 45.53
C MET A 8 -1.00 -29.38 44.28
N ALA A 9 -1.79 -30.46 44.17
CA ALA A 9 -1.85 -31.29 42.97
C ALA A 9 -2.48 -30.54 41.79
N ALA A 10 -3.57 -29.80 42.02
CA ALA A 10 -4.20 -28.96 41.00
C ALA A 10 -3.26 -27.85 40.52
N ASN A 11 -2.56 -27.18 41.43
CA ASN A 11 -1.58 -26.15 41.08
C ASN A 11 -0.43 -26.73 40.23
N ARG A 12 0.10 -27.90 40.62
CA ARG A 12 1.14 -28.57 39.83
C ARG A 12 0.65 -28.94 38.44
N TYR A 13 -0.55 -29.48 38.34
CA TYR A 13 -1.18 -29.80 37.05
C TYR A 13 -1.31 -28.55 36.17
N VAL A 14 -1.78 -27.42 36.73
CA VAL A 14 -1.89 -26.16 35.99
C VAL A 14 -0.53 -25.66 35.51
N VAL A 15 0.50 -25.69 36.37
CA VAL A 15 1.85 -25.24 36.02
C VAL A 15 2.49 -26.14 34.94
N GLU A 16 2.28 -27.46 35.03
CA GLU A 16 2.80 -28.43 34.04
C GLU A 16 2.13 -28.30 32.66
N HIS A 17 0.87 -27.81 32.61
CA HIS A 17 0.08 -27.67 31.38
C HIS A 17 -0.06 -26.22 30.92
N LEU A 18 0.63 -25.27 31.55
CA LEU A 18 0.56 -23.87 31.18
C LEU A 18 1.24 -23.69 29.81
N PRO A 19 0.58 -23.06 28.82
CA PRO A 19 1.19 -22.84 27.52
C PRO A 19 2.42 -21.95 27.68
N LYS A 20 3.45 -22.21 26.89
CA LYS A 20 4.63 -21.35 26.87
C LYS A 20 4.28 -20.04 26.18
N PHE A 21 4.56 -18.92 26.85
CA PHE A 21 4.40 -17.60 26.26
C PHE A 21 5.76 -17.04 25.86
N VAL A 22 5.85 -16.52 24.65
CA VAL A 22 7.04 -15.85 24.15
C VAL A 22 6.63 -14.47 23.68
N TYR A 23 7.10 -13.45 24.40
CA TYR A 23 6.83 -12.05 24.10
C TYR A 23 8.00 -11.40 23.36
N PHE A 24 7.68 -10.57 22.38
CA PHE A 24 8.62 -9.84 21.54
C PHE A 24 8.17 -8.39 21.36
N ASP A 25 8.97 -7.45 21.85
CA ASP A 25 8.73 -5.99 21.73
C ASP A 25 9.84 -5.27 20.96
N GLN A 26 11.10 -5.63 21.18
CA GLN A 26 12.26 -4.96 20.61
C GLN A 26 13.28 -6.00 20.14
N TYR A 27 13.61 -5.95 18.83
CA TYR A 27 14.63 -6.81 18.26
C TYR A 27 16.00 -6.16 18.40
N ASN A 28 16.95 -6.89 18.96
CA ASN A 28 18.35 -6.50 18.92
C ASN A 28 18.88 -6.67 17.50
N VAL A 29 19.54 -5.62 17.02
CA VAL A 29 20.29 -5.66 15.77
C VAL A 29 21.47 -6.61 15.94
N ILE A 30 21.66 -7.53 14.99
CA ILE A 30 22.84 -8.39 14.96
C ILE A 30 24.04 -7.53 14.60
N GLU A 31 25.07 -7.58 15.44
CA GLU A 31 26.33 -6.91 15.17
C GLU A 31 26.98 -7.49 13.91
N SER A 32 27.47 -6.63 13.04
CA SER A 32 28.15 -7.03 11.80
C SER A 32 29.56 -7.53 12.04
N ALA A 33 30.12 -7.22 13.21
CA ALA A 33 31.49 -7.54 13.60
C ALA A 33 31.51 -8.17 14.99
N ILE A 34 31.58 -9.50 15.05
CA ILE A 34 31.47 -10.26 16.29
C ILE A 34 32.86 -10.77 16.69
N HIS A 35 33.37 -10.30 17.82
CA HIS A 35 34.61 -10.82 18.39
C HIS A 35 34.38 -12.21 19.01
N ILE A 36 34.82 -13.27 18.32
CA ILE A 36 34.49 -14.67 18.62
C ILE A 36 34.88 -15.06 20.07
N PRO A 37 36.11 -14.79 20.57
CA PRO A 37 36.50 -15.22 21.92
C PRO A 37 35.66 -14.56 23.02
N THR A 38 35.38 -13.25 22.89
CA THR A 38 34.52 -12.54 23.84
C THR A 38 33.10 -13.06 23.76
N PHE A 39 32.59 -13.29 22.55
CA PHE A 39 31.24 -13.82 22.35
C PHE A 39 31.06 -15.18 23.02
N ILE A 40 32.01 -16.12 22.85
CA ILE A 40 31.98 -17.44 23.49
C ILE A 40 32.02 -17.31 25.03
N ALA A 41 32.87 -16.44 25.56
CA ALA A 41 32.98 -16.22 27.00
C ALA A 41 31.69 -15.63 27.60
N THR A 42 31.08 -14.67 26.91
CA THR A 42 29.82 -14.05 27.35
C THR A 42 28.66 -15.02 27.23
N LEU A 43 28.58 -15.82 26.16
CA LEU A 43 27.54 -16.84 26.00
C LEU A 43 27.56 -17.89 27.11
N LYS A 44 28.76 -18.29 27.58
CA LYS A 44 28.93 -19.24 28.69
C LYS A 44 28.55 -18.64 30.06
N SER A 45 28.66 -17.33 30.24
CA SER A 45 28.39 -16.66 31.52
C SER A 45 26.95 -16.12 31.62
N HIS A 46 26.39 -15.61 30.52
CA HIS A 46 25.06 -14.99 30.47
C HIS A 46 24.31 -15.40 29.18
N PRO A 47 23.87 -16.66 29.08
CA PRO A 47 23.25 -17.21 27.86
C PRO A 47 21.95 -16.49 27.46
N ASP A 48 21.23 -15.89 28.41
CA ASP A 48 19.92 -15.26 28.20
C ASP A 48 19.98 -13.79 27.78
N THR A 49 21.17 -13.25 27.48
CA THR A 49 21.29 -11.84 27.09
C THR A 49 20.62 -11.62 25.71
N PRO A 50 19.64 -10.70 25.59
CA PRO A 50 18.84 -10.55 24.37
C PRO A 50 19.65 -10.29 23.08
N GLY A 51 20.73 -9.50 23.14
CA GLY A 51 21.60 -9.22 21.99
C GLY A 51 22.45 -10.42 21.55
N LEU A 52 22.86 -11.27 22.50
CA LEU A 52 23.62 -12.49 22.20
C LEU A 52 22.73 -13.57 21.55
N ARG A 53 21.43 -13.56 21.85
CA ARG A 53 20.48 -14.56 21.35
C ARG A 53 20.37 -14.52 19.83
N ALA A 54 20.20 -13.35 19.22
CA ALA A 54 20.07 -13.22 17.76
C ALA A 54 21.35 -13.66 17.03
N THR A 55 22.51 -13.26 17.55
CA THR A 55 23.82 -13.67 17.03
C THR A 55 24.06 -15.18 17.20
N ASN A 56 23.68 -15.77 18.34
CA ASN A 56 23.77 -17.22 18.53
C ASN A 56 22.85 -17.98 17.56
N CYS A 57 21.63 -17.46 17.34
CA CYS A 57 20.72 -18.00 16.34
C CYS A 57 21.32 -17.93 14.93
N LEU A 58 22.04 -16.86 14.57
CA LEU A 58 22.76 -16.79 13.30
C LEU A 58 23.68 -18.01 13.11
N PHE A 59 24.60 -18.27 14.06
CA PHE A 59 25.54 -19.38 13.95
C PHE A 59 24.85 -20.74 13.87
N ARG A 60 23.82 -20.96 14.70
CA ARG A 60 23.02 -22.19 14.69
C ARG A 60 22.27 -22.39 13.37
N HIS A 61 21.71 -21.32 12.81
CA HIS A 61 20.91 -21.39 11.58
C HIS A 61 21.71 -21.87 10.36
N VAL A 62 23.01 -21.58 10.34
CA VAL A 62 23.94 -21.98 9.28
C VAL A 62 24.88 -23.13 9.67
N ASN A 63 24.61 -23.79 10.80
CA ASN A 63 25.41 -24.90 11.33
C ASN A 63 26.90 -24.57 11.51
N LEU A 64 27.22 -23.34 11.95
CA LEU A 64 28.59 -22.95 12.29
C LEU A 64 28.86 -23.25 13.77
N ASP A 65 29.82 -24.15 14.02
CA ASP A 65 30.33 -24.43 15.37
C ASP A 65 31.37 -23.38 15.77
N LEU A 66 31.05 -22.60 16.81
CA LEU A 66 31.91 -21.55 17.35
C LEU A 66 33.23 -22.09 17.91
N ASP A 67 33.22 -23.25 18.56
CA ASP A 67 34.44 -23.86 19.11
C ASP A 67 35.35 -24.37 17.97
N GLN A 68 34.76 -24.84 16.85
CA GLN A 68 35.51 -25.19 15.65
C GLN A 68 36.13 -23.94 15.00
N LEU A 69 35.36 -22.84 14.88
CA LEU A 69 35.82 -21.58 14.29
C LEU A 69 36.98 -20.95 15.09
N ASP A 70 36.91 -21.00 16.43
CA ASP A 70 37.96 -20.48 17.32
C ASP A 70 39.28 -21.29 17.17
N ARG A 71 39.18 -22.62 17.13
CA ARG A 71 40.35 -23.50 16.90
C ARG A 71 41.01 -23.26 15.55
N LEU A 72 40.22 -23.11 14.49
CA LEU A 72 40.71 -22.86 13.13
C LEU A 72 41.28 -21.43 12.96
N GLY A 73 40.96 -20.50 13.87
CA GLY A 73 41.42 -19.11 13.86
C GLY A 73 42.77 -18.84 14.55
N SER A 74 43.33 -19.82 15.27
CA SER A 74 44.47 -19.64 16.19
C SER A 74 45.85 -19.42 15.51
N HIS A 75 45.91 -19.08 14.22
CA HIS A 75 47.17 -19.02 13.44
C HIS A 75 47.67 -17.61 13.11
N LYS A 76 47.41 -16.62 13.98
CA LYS A 76 47.77 -15.20 13.74
C LYS A 76 49.26 -14.89 13.57
N ASN A 77 50.16 -15.75 14.02
CA ASN A 77 51.61 -15.47 14.04
C ASN A 77 52.48 -16.49 13.31
N ALA A 78 51.89 -17.33 12.45
CA ALA A 78 52.66 -18.30 11.69
C ALA A 78 53.35 -17.61 10.51
N VAL A 79 54.67 -17.43 10.63
CA VAL A 79 55.53 -16.84 9.57
C VAL A 79 55.92 -17.89 8.52
N ASP A 80 55.67 -19.18 8.79
CA ASP A 80 56.06 -20.30 7.93
C ASP A 80 54.93 -20.81 7.04
N ASP A 81 55.28 -21.20 5.81
CA ASP A 81 54.43 -21.89 4.82
C ASP A 81 54.14 -23.34 5.27
N ASN A 82 53.42 -23.47 6.39
CA ASN A 82 53.08 -24.75 6.98
C ASN A 82 51.81 -25.32 6.31
N PRO A 83 51.90 -26.50 5.67
CA PRO A 83 50.76 -27.09 4.95
C PRO A 83 49.56 -27.39 5.85
N ILE A 84 49.76 -27.58 7.16
CA ILE A 84 48.68 -27.80 8.13
C ILE A 84 47.88 -26.51 8.33
N ILE A 85 48.59 -25.38 8.48
CA ILE A 85 47.97 -24.07 8.70
C ILE A 85 47.19 -23.64 7.44
N ARG A 86 47.79 -23.85 6.27
CA ARG A 86 47.10 -23.63 4.99
C ARG A 86 45.81 -24.44 4.89
N ARG A 87 45.86 -25.72 5.26
CA ARG A 87 44.66 -26.58 5.28
C ARG A 87 43.58 -26.08 6.25
N GLN A 88 43.96 -25.59 7.42
CA GLN A 88 43.02 -25.03 8.40
C GLN A 88 42.38 -23.73 7.91
N VAL A 89 43.15 -22.87 7.24
CA VAL A 89 42.65 -21.66 6.57
C VAL A 89 41.68 -22.01 5.44
N ASP A 90 42.04 -22.99 4.60
CA ASP A 90 41.18 -23.46 3.51
C ASP A 90 39.87 -24.05 4.06
N GLU A 91 39.95 -24.88 5.10
CA GLU A 91 38.77 -25.46 5.78
C GLU A 91 37.85 -24.37 6.34
N ARG A 92 38.41 -23.37 7.02
CA ARG A 92 37.66 -22.22 7.54
C ARG A 92 36.96 -21.45 6.42
N SER A 93 37.65 -21.19 5.31
CA SER A 93 37.09 -20.50 4.15
C SER A 93 35.92 -21.27 3.53
N ILE A 94 36.05 -22.60 3.40
CA ILE A 94 35.00 -23.48 2.89
C ILE A 94 33.77 -23.46 3.81
N LEU A 95 33.96 -23.54 5.13
CA LEU A 95 32.87 -23.47 6.10
C LEU A 95 32.09 -22.15 5.99
N LEU A 96 32.80 -21.01 5.95
CA LEU A 96 32.19 -19.69 5.83
C LEU A 96 31.47 -19.51 4.49
N SER A 97 32.06 -19.98 3.39
CA SER A 97 31.42 -19.95 2.07
C SER A 97 30.15 -20.80 2.04
N THR A 98 30.19 -21.99 2.64
CA THR A 98 29.02 -22.88 2.75
C THR A 98 27.92 -22.22 3.57
N ALA A 99 28.26 -21.64 4.72
CA ALA A 99 27.32 -20.93 5.58
C ALA A 99 26.70 -19.70 4.88
N SER A 100 27.51 -18.95 4.13
CA SER A 100 27.08 -17.79 3.33
C SER A 100 26.02 -18.16 2.29
N ASN A 101 26.29 -19.22 1.52
CA ASN A 101 25.37 -19.74 0.51
C ASN A 101 24.09 -20.28 1.14
N LEU A 102 24.21 -20.99 2.27
CA LEU A 102 23.07 -21.53 2.99
C LEU A 102 22.18 -20.42 3.54
N MET A 103 22.76 -19.38 4.15
CA MET A 103 21.99 -18.22 4.63
C MET A 103 21.27 -17.54 3.48
N THR A 104 21.99 -17.23 2.40
CA THR A 104 21.45 -16.56 1.21
C THR A 104 20.23 -17.31 0.68
N LYS A 105 20.37 -18.62 0.44
CA LYS A 105 19.27 -19.44 -0.08
C LYS A 105 18.08 -19.47 0.88
N LYS A 106 18.33 -19.73 2.16
CA LYS A 106 17.27 -19.80 3.16
C LYS A 106 16.55 -18.46 3.29
N PHE A 107 17.27 -17.34 3.30
CA PHE A 107 16.68 -16.00 3.43
C PHE A 107 15.92 -15.56 2.17
N GLU A 108 16.42 -15.89 0.98
CA GLU A 108 15.75 -15.61 -0.31
C GLU A 108 14.36 -16.25 -0.39
N ASP A 109 14.18 -17.45 0.15
CA ASP A 109 12.87 -18.13 0.19
C ASP A 109 11.80 -17.30 0.92
N TRP A 110 12.20 -16.33 1.74
CA TRP A 110 11.30 -15.49 2.54
C TRP A 110 11.32 -14.02 2.14
N TRP A 111 12.47 -13.50 1.73
CA TRP A 111 12.62 -12.09 1.38
C TRP A 111 12.18 -11.82 -0.07
N GLY A 112 10.88 -11.62 -0.26
CA GLY A 112 10.26 -11.46 -1.58
C GLY A 112 10.51 -10.14 -2.31
N GLN A 113 11.37 -9.24 -1.81
CA GLN A 113 11.59 -7.91 -2.41
C GLN A 113 12.80 -7.82 -3.34
N ARG A 114 13.96 -8.35 -2.93
CA ARG A 114 15.25 -8.28 -3.65
C ARG A 114 16.04 -9.55 -3.40
N LYS A 115 16.99 -9.88 -4.28
CA LYS A 115 17.91 -10.99 -4.02
C LYS A 115 19.05 -10.51 -3.14
N ILE A 116 18.95 -10.79 -1.84
CA ILE A 116 19.96 -10.43 -0.86
C ILE A 116 20.99 -11.55 -0.78
N ARG A 117 22.26 -11.21 -0.93
CA ARG A 117 23.39 -12.14 -0.75
C ARG A 117 24.13 -11.82 0.53
N PHE A 118 24.36 -12.85 1.35
CA PHE A 118 25.18 -12.77 2.54
C PHE A 118 26.56 -13.34 2.24
N ARG A 119 27.61 -12.64 2.70
CA ARG A 119 28.97 -13.18 2.78
C ARG A 119 29.46 -13.10 4.22
N TYR A 120 29.78 -14.26 4.77
CA TYR A 120 30.48 -14.38 6.03
C TYR A 120 31.96 -14.46 5.79
N ASP A 121 32.69 -13.70 6.58
CA ASP A 121 34.14 -13.68 6.55
C ASP A 121 34.68 -13.63 7.97
N ILE A 122 35.97 -13.92 8.13
CA ILE A 122 36.64 -13.71 9.41
C ILE A 122 37.95 -12.94 9.20
N ASP A 123 38.01 -11.77 9.84
CA ASP A 123 39.22 -10.96 9.94
C ASP A 123 39.83 -11.10 11.33
N GLY A 124 40.89 -11.90 11.43
CA GLY A 124 41.50 -12.29 12.71
C GLY A 124 40.53 -13.07 13.61
N ASP A 125 40.08 -12.42 14.68
CA ASP A 125 39.15 -12.98 15.67
C ASP A 125 37.71 -12.42 15.51
N TYR A 126 37.49 -11.59 14.48
CA TYR A 126 36.20 -10.97 14.20
C TYR A 126 35.47 -11.68 13.08
N PHE A 127 34.34 -12.29 13.39
CA PHE A 127 33.39 -12.73 12.39
C PHE A 127 32.67 -11.52 11.80
N ARG A 128 32.64 -11.43 10.47
CA ARG A 128 32.08 -10.31 9.71
C ARG A 128 30.89 -10.76 8.87
N VAL A 129 29.81 -9.99 8.92
CA VAL A 129 28.61 -10.18 8.09
C VAL A 129 28.53 -9.09 7.03
N TRP A 130 28.75 -9.48 5.79
CA TRP A 130 28.61 -8.62 4.62
C TRP A 130 27.31 -8.94 3.87
N VAL A 131 26.69 -7.92 3.32
CA VAL A 131 25.42 -8.00 2.61
C VAL A 131 25.51 -7.21 1.31
N SER A 132 25.04 -7.79 0.21
CA SER A 132 24.83 -7.13 -1.08
C SER A 132 23.44 -7.42 -1.62
N ASP A 133 23.00 -6.66 -2.62
CA ASP A 133 21.78 -6.95 -3.36
C ASP A 133 22.03 -7.12 -4.86
N ASP A 134 20.96 -7.29 -5.63
CA ASP A 134 21.01 -7.52 -7.07
C ASP A 134 21.21 -6.24 -7.90
N LEU A 135 20.87 -5.07 -7.35
CA LEU A 135 21.07 -3.78 -8.00
C LEU A 135 22.46 -3.21 -7.70
N ASP A 136 22.91 -3.32 -6.44
CA ASP A 136 24.25 -2.96 -6.02
C ASP A 136 24.99 -4.21 -5.49
N PRO A 137 25.90 -4.79 -6.28
CA PRO A 137 26.69 -5.95 -5.87
C PRO A 137 27.78 -5.58 -4.85
N SER A 138 27.94 -4.31 -4.49
CA SER A 138 28.89 -3.87 -3.47
C SER A 138 28.51 -4.46 -2.11
N GLU A 139 29.49 -5.08 -1.46
CA GLU A 139 29.31 -5.67 -0.14
C GLU A 139 29.52 -4.61 0.93
N ILE A 140 28.49 -4.41 1.75
CA ILE A 140 28.55 -3.54 2.92
C ILE A 140 28.18 -4.32 4.16
N GLU A 141 28.56 -3.82 5.33
CA GLU A 141 28.22 -4.47 6.60
C GLU A 141 26.69 -4.45 6.82
N LEU A 142 26.16 -5.48 7.50
CA LEU A 142 24.73 -5.58 7.80
C LEU A 142 24.19 -4.33 8.52
N GLU A 143 24.95 -3.77 9.44
CA GLU A 143 24.66 -2.53 10.19
C GLU A 143 24.56 -1.28 9.30
N GLN A 144 25.14 -1.32 8.11
CA GLN A 144 25.07 -0.23 7.13
C GLN A 144 23.85 -0.37 6.19
N ARG A 145 23.09 -1.47 6.27
CA ARG A 145 21.84 -1.65 5.53
C ARG A 145 20.68 -0.91 6.19
N SER A 146 19.52 -0.88 5.53
CA SER A 146 18.32 -0.26 6.10
C SER A 146 17.94 -0.90 7.43
N ALA A 147 17.46 -0.09 8.38
CA ALA A 147 16.97 -0.55 9.67
C ALA A 147 15.91 -1.66 9.52
N GLY A 148 15.07 -1.59 8.49
CA GLY A 148 14.10 -2.63 8.18
C GLY A 148 14.72 -3.98 7.78
N LEU A 149 15.80 -4.00 6.99
CA LEU A 149 16.47 -5.26 6.65
C LEU A 149 17.18 -5.85 7.88
N GLN A 150 17.85 -5.01 8.68
CA GLN A 150 18.48 -5.43 9.93
C GLN A 150 17.45 -6.05 10.88
N TYR A 151 16.32 -5.34 11.06
CA TYR A 151 15.20 -5.78 11.86
C TYR A 151 14.66 -7.14 11.40
N PHE A 152 14.31 -7.25 10.12
CA PHE A 152 13.71 -8.46 9.59
C PHE A 152 14.66 -9.65 9.67
N PHE A 153 15.95 -9.42 9.43
CA PHE A 153 16.96 -10.46 9.51
C PHE A 153 17.14 -10.99 10.94
N SER A 154 17.23 -10.09 11.94
CA SER A 154 17.28 -10.49 13.36
C SER A 154 16.04 -11.28 13.75
N PHE A 155 14.86 -10.78 13.39
CA PHE A 155 13.59 -11.44 13.65
C PHE A 155 13.55 -12.84 13.03
N TYR A 156 13.83 -12.93 11.74
CA TYR A 156 13.87 -14.17 10.96
C TYR A 156 14.74 -15.25 11.62
N LEU A 157 15.93 -14.88 12.09
CA LEU A 157 16.88 -15.82 12.68
C LEU A 157 16.44 -16.33 14.04
N VAL A 158 16.08 -15.41 14.95
CA VAL A 158 15.59 -15.79 16.28
C VAL A 158 14.38 -16.70 16.11
N PHE A 159 13.48 -16.33 15.22
CA PHE A 159 12.24 -17.02 15.07
C PHE A 159 12.42 -18.41 14.46
N LEU A 160 13.16 -18.57 13.37
CA LEU A 160 13.33 -19.89 12.74
C LEU A 160 14.13 -20.87 13.58
N VAL A 161 15.16 -20.41 14.30
CA VAL A 161 15.99 -21.29 15.12
C VAL A 161 15.21 -21.76 16.33
N GLU A 162 14.51 -20.86 16.98
CA GLU A 162 13.82 -21.18 18.23
C GLU A 162 12.45 -21.83 17.98
N SER A 163 11.78 -21.60 16.84
CA SER A 163 10.54 -22.32 16.48
C SER A 163 10.71 -23.82 16.35
N GLY A 164 11.91 -24.29 16.01
CA GLY A 164 12.23 -25.71 15.98
C GLY A 164 12.60 -26.31 17.34
N ASP A 165 12.79 -25.47 18.37
CA ASP A 165 13.25 -25.87 19.71
C ASP A 165 12.39 -25.25 20.82
N ALA A 166 12.77 -24.06 21.31
CA ALA A 166 12.19 -23.46 22.50
C ALA A 166 10.76 -22.94 22.32
N TYR A 167 10.40 -22.55 21.09
CA TYR A 167 9.12 -21.93 20.76
C TYR A 167 8.14 -22.89 20.12
N GLN A 168 8.42 -24.19 20.04
CA GLN A 168 7.42 -25.16 19.57
C GLN A 168 6.23 -25.23 20.56
N ASP A 169 5.01 -25.35 20.03
CA ASP A 169 3.75 -25.42 20.79
C ASP A 169 3.57 -24.24 21.77
N SER A 170 3.96 -23.04 21.33
CA SER A 170 3.96 -21.82 22.15
C SER A 170 2.94 -20.77 21.67
N ILE A 171 2.58 -19.86 22.57
CA ILE A 171 1.82 -18.64 22.29
C ILE A 171 2.82 -17.50 22.10
N LEU A 172 2.87 -16.96 20.90
CA LEU A 172 3.77 -15.91 20.47
C LEU A 172 3.03 -14.58 20.50
N LEU A 173 3.59 -13.61 21.21
CA LEU A 173 3.03 -12.28 21.41
C LEU A 173 4.00 -11.27 20.79
N LEU A 174 3.62 -10.67 19.66
CA LEU A 174 4.47 -9.74 18.91
C LEU A 174 3.91 -8.32 19.02
N ASP A 175 4.68 -7.40 19.58
CA ASP A 175 4.28 -6.01 19.71
C ASP A 175 4.76 -5.17 18.51
N GLU A 176 3.83 -4.57 17.76
CA GLU A 176 4.09 -3.76 16.56
C GLU A 176 5.18 -4.34 15.64
N PRO A 177 5.08 -5.62 15.23
CA PRO A 177 6.17 -6.24 14.52
C PRO A 177 6.32 -5.61 13.14
N GLY A 178 7.55 -5.25 12.76
CA GLY A 178 7.84 -4.67 11.46
C GLY A 178 7.59 -3.17 11.35
N LEU A 179 7.56 -2.43 12.46
CA LEU A 179 7.43 -0.97 12.47
C LEU A 179 8.46 -0.26 11.56
N GLN A 180 9.69 -0.79 11.46
CA GLN A 180 10.76 -0.25 10.61
C GLN A 180 10.74 -0.78 9.17
N LEU A 181 9.78 -1.66 8.83
CA LEU A 181 9.67 -2.25 7.50
C LEU A 181 8.86 -1.35 6.56
N HIS A 182 9.25 -1.39 5.28
CA HIS A 182 8.44 -0.82 4.22
C HIS A 182 7.07 -1.55 4.15
N PRO A 183 5.96 -0.88 3.76
CA PRO A 183 4.64 -1.49 3.61
C PRO A 183 4.59 -2.87 2.93
N THR A 184 5.30 -3.01 1.81
CA THR A 184 5.37 -4.29 1.09
C THR A 184 6.12 -5.38 1.86
N ALA A 185 7.06 -5.04 2.74
CA ALA A 185 7.72 -6.00 3.63
C ALA A 185 6.84 -6.36 4.84
N GLN A 186 6.04 -5.40 5.34
CA GLN A 186 5.02 -5.69 6.37
C GLN A 186 4.00 -6.72 5.87
N GLN A 187 3.55 -6.62 4.62
CA GLN A 187 2.70 -7.64 3.96
C GLN A 187 3.38 -9.00 3.79
N GLN A 188 4.71 -9.07 3.73
CA GLN A 188 5.42 -10.35 3.70
C GLN A 188 5.61 -10.92 5.11
N ALA A 189 5.78 -10.05 6.11
CA ALA A 189 5.86 -10.45 7.50
C ALA A 189 4.56 -11.12 7.98
N THR A 190 3.38 -10.66 7.55
CA THR A 190 2.11 -11.33 7.89
C THR A 190 2.04 -12.76 7.35
N LYS A 191 2.51 -13.00 6.11
CA LYS A 191 2.62 -14.36 5.54
C LYS A 191 3.60 -15.23 6.31
N PHE A 192 4.69 -14.63 6.83
CA PHE A 192 5.61 -15.33 7.71
C PHE A 192 4.90 -15.77 9.00
N PHE A 193 4.19 -14.85 9.67
CA PHE A 193 3.42 -15.16 10.89
C PHE A 193 2.38 -16.26 10.65
N GLU A 194 1.68 -16.20 9.52
CA GLU A 194 0.71 -17.24 9.14
C GLU A 194 1.38 -18.61 9.03
N ARG A 195 2.56 -18.69 8.39
CA ARG A 195 3.28 -19.97 8.29
C ARG A 195 3.71 -20.50 9.65
N ILE A 196 4.00 -19.64 10.62
CA ILE A 196 4.36 -20.12 11.96
C ILE A 196 3.11 -20.49 12.74
N SER A 197 1.98 -19.85 12.47
CA SER A 197 0.72 -20.19 13.13
C SER A 197 0.31 -21.66 12.94
N HIS A 198 0.93 -22.40 12.00
CA HIS A 198 0.75 -23.84 11.85
C HIS A 198 1.26 -24.69 13.01
N GLN A 199 2.27 -24.22 13.75
CA GLN A 199 2.88 -24.92 14.88
C GLN A 199 2.73 -24.17 16.20
N ASN A 200 2.26 -22.91 16.16
CA ASN A 200 2.18 -22.00 17.30
C ASN A 200 0.92 -21.16 17.24
N GLN A 201 0.50 -20.58 18.36
CA GLN A 201 -0.51 -19.54 18.35
C GLN A 201 0.18 -18.17 18.25
N VAL A 202 -0.24 -17.32 17.32
CA VAL A 202 0.37 -15.99 17.12
C VAL A 202 -0.64 -14.90 17.39
N PHE A 203 -0.29 -13.96 18.27
CA PHE A 203 -0.97 -12.69 18.47
C PHE A 203 0.00 -11.57 18.16
N PHE A 204 -0.46 -10.56 17.42
CA PHE A 204 0.31 -9.34 17.24
C PHE A 204 -0.56 -8.09 17.30
N SER A 205 -0.01 -7.01 17.85
CA SER A 205 -0.57 -5.66 17.78
C SER A 205 -0.06 -4.97 16.52
N THR A 206 -0.87 -4.11 15.90
CA THR A 206 -0.39 -3.26 14.81
C THR A 206 -1.23 -2.00 14.61
N HIS A 207 -0.56 -0.89 14.32
CA HIS A 207 -1.17 0.31 13.72
C HIS A 207 -1.03 0.33 12.19
N SER A 208 -0.33 -0.64 11.60
CA SER A 208 -0.08 -0.66 10.17
C SER A 208 -1.28 -1.22 9.38
N PRO A 209 -1.84 -0.47 8.42
CA PRO A 209 -2.88 -1.00 7.54
C PRO A 209 -2.37 -2.13 6.64
N PHE A 210 -1.05 -2.21 6.42
CA PHE A 210 -0.44 -3.21 5.54
C PHE A 210 -0.27 -4.58 6.20
N MET A 211 -0.52 -4.67 7.50
CA MET A 211 -0.46 -5.91 8.28
C MET A 211 -1.83 -6.50 8.56
N ILE A 212 -2.89 -5.85 8.09
CA ILE A 212 -4.27 -6.30 8.25
C ILE A 212 -4.63 -7.21 7.09
N ASP A 213 -4.99 -8.45 7.43
CA ASP A 213 -5.53 -9.41 6.46
C ASP A 213 -7.03 -9.18 6.25
N LEU A 214 -7.34 -8.48 5.15
CA LEU A 214 -8.72 -8.14 4.78
C LEU A 214 -9.52 -9.35 4.27
N ASP A 215 -8.89 -10.50 4.03
CA ASP A 215 -9.58 -11.74 3.64
C ASP A 215 -9.97 -12.58 4.87
N HIS A 216 -9.37 -12.30 6.03
CA HIS A 216 -9.60 -12.96 7.31
C HIS A 216 -9.91 -11.97 8.45
N LEU A 217 -10.92 -11.11 8.25
CA LEU A 217 -11.36 -10.13 9.25
C LEU A 217 -11.83 -10.76 10.57
N ASP A 218 -12.23 -12.03 10.55
CA ASP A 218 -12.57 -12.81 11.75
C ASP A 218 -11.39 -12.98 12.72
N ARG A 219 -10.15 -12.76 12.26
CA ARG A 219 -8.92 -12.76 13.08
C ARG A 219 -8.60 -11.38 13.68
N VAL A 220 -9.20 -10.30 13.17
CA VAL A 220 -8.90 -8.93 13.57
C VAL A 220 -9.71 -8.56 14.81
N ARG A 221 -9.05 -7.96 15.80
CA ARG A 221 -9.65 -7.45 17.03
C ARG A 221 -9.18 -6.01 17.21
N THR A 222 -10.11 -5.08 17.36
CA THR A 222 -9.82 -3.66 17.61
C THR A 222 -9.87 -3.39 19.10
N ILE A 223 -8.89 -2.63 19.58
CA ILE A 223 -8.80 -2.21 20.98
C ILE A 223 -9.23 -0.74 21.03
N PHE A 224 -10.16 -0.40 21.91
CA PHE A 224 -10.74 0.95 22.01
C PHE A 224 -11.03 1.32 23.48
N GLU A 225 -11.17 2.62 23.76
CA GLU A 225 -11.60 3.11 25.07
C GLU A 225 -13.13 3.15 25.15
N GLY A 226 -13.70 2.52 26.18
CA GLY A 226 -15.12 2.60 26.48
C GLY A 226 -15.50 3.95 27.09
N GLU A 227 -16.80 4.27 27.10
CA GLU A 227 -17.33 5.50 27.74
C GLU A 227 -16.98 5.64 29.23
N ASP A 228 -16.68 4.51 29.89
CA ASP A 228 -16.25 4.39 31.28
C ASP A 228 -14.73 4.59 31.48
N GLY A 229 -13.99 4.89 30.40
CA GLY A 229 -12.53 5.00 30.41
C GLY A 229 -11.80 3.66 30.49
N THR A 230 -12.50 2.53 30.32
CA THR A 230 -11.89 1.20 30.34
C THR A 230 -11.46 0.75 28.95
N THR A 231 -10.37 0.00 28.84
CA THR A 231 -9.95 -0.61 27.57
C THR A 231 -10.85 -1.80 27.22
N LYS A 232 -11.47 -1.77 26.04
CA LYS A 232 -12.35 -2.82 25.52
C LYS A 232 -11.78 -3.39 24.22
N VAL A 233 -12.13 -4.64 23.94
CA VAL A 233 -11.73 -5.37 22.73
C VAL A 233 -12.97 -5.76 21.96
N SER A 234 -13.01 -5.48 20.65
CA SER A 234 -14.11 -5.94 19.79
C SER A 234 -14.02 -7.46 19.61
N VAL A 235 -15.12 -8.16 19.85
CA VAL A 235 -15.19 -9.62 19.65
C VAL A 235 -16.15 -9.96 18.51
N SER A 236 -17.31 -9.30 18.46
CA SER A 236 -18.35 -9.52 17.45
C SER A 236 -18.81 -8.25 16.75
N GLU A 237 -18.64 -7.08 17.39
CA GLU A 237 -19.13 -5.79 16.91
C GLU A 237 -17.98 -4.82 16.81
N TRP A 238 -17.89 -4.12 15.68
CA TRP A 238 -16.90 -3.06 15.47
C TRP A 238 -17.27 -1.84 16.31
N PRO A 239 -16.30 -1.21 17.01
CA PRO A 239 -16.57 -0.02 17.80
C PRO A 239 -16.99 1.14 16.89
N ALA A 240 -17.79 2.06 17.43
CA ALA A 240 -18.10 3.32 16.75
C ALA A 240 -16.91 4.30 16.75
N ASP A 241 -15.85 4.00 17.52
CA ASP A 241 -14.65 4.81 17.60
C ASP A 241 -13.86 4.77 16.29
N ARG A 242 -13.69 5.94 15.67
CA ARG A 242 -13.05 6.09 14.36
C ARG A 242 -11.55 5.81 14.44
N ASP A 243 -10.90 6.22 15.52
CA ASP A 243 -9.44 6.09 15.64
C ASP A 243 -9.03 4.62 15.71
N SER A 244 -9.80 3.80 16.43
CA SER A 244 -9.62 2.35 16.51
C SER A 244 -9.88 1.62 15.18
N LEU A 245 -10.75 2.15 14.33
CA LEU A 245 -11.06 1.60 13.00
C LEU A 245 -10.16 2.12 11.89
N PHE A 246 -9.44 3.22 12.11
CA PHE A 246 -8.65 3.89 11.08
C PHE A 246 -7.66 2.96 10.35
N PRO A 247 -6.89 2.07 11.02
CA PRO A 247 -6.01 1.13 10.32
C PRO A 247 -6.79 0.21 9.36
N LEU A 248 -7.97 -0.25 9.76
CA LEU A 248 -8.84 -1.10 8.94
C LEU A 248 -9.42 -0.31 7.75
N GLU A 249 -9.86 0.93 7.97
CA GLU A 249 -10.31 1.83 6.90
C GLU A 249 -9.19 2.09 5.88
N ALA A 250 -7.99 2.38 6.36
CA ALA A 250 -6.82 2.62 5.52
C ALA A 250 -6.43 1.37 4.72
N ALA A 251 -6.44 0.19 5.34
CA ALA A 251 -6.18 -1.08 4.65
C ALA A 251 -7.18 -1.31 3.51
N LEU A 252 -8.48 -1.10 3.79
CA LEU A 252 -9.54 -1.24 2.79
C LEU A 252 -9.39 -0.22 1.66
N ALA A 253 -9.14 1.05 2.00
CA ALA A 253 -8.93 2.12 1.04
C ALA A 253 -7.73 1.81 0.11
N THR A 254 -6.63 1.32 0.66
CA THR A 254 -5.47 0.86 -0.13
C THR A 254 -5.86 -0.29 -1.07
N ARG A 255 -6.58 -1.31 -0.60
CA ARG A 255 -7.00 -2.44 -1.45
C ARG A 255 -7.92 -1.98 -2.59
N ILE A 256 -8.83 -1.04 -2.32
CA ILE A 256 -9.71 -0.46 -3.34
C ILE A 256 -8.88 0.33 -4.35
N ALA A 257 -8.01 1.23 -3.87
CA ALA A 257 -7.14 2.04 -4.72
C ALA A 257 -6.26 1.14 -5.60
N ASP A 258 -5.61 0.13 -5.03
CA ASP A 258 -4.79 -0.83 -5.77
C ASP A 258 -5.60 -1.52 -6.88
N ARG A 259 -6.84 -1.96 -6.63
CA ARG A 259 -7.67 -2.63 -7.65
C ARG A 259 -8.18 -1.67 -8.73
N VAL A 260 -8.65 -0.49 -8.35
CA VAL A 260 -9.17 0.53 -9.28
C VAL A 260 -8.05 1.03 -10.18
N LEU A 261 -6.90 1.32 -9.57
CA LEU A 261 -5.70 1.79 -10.23
C LEU A 261 -4.89 0.65 -10.84
N SER A 262 -5.29 -0.63 -10.72
CA SER A 262 -4.65 -1.80 -11.35
C SER A 262 -5.48 -2.40 -12.49
N GLY A 263 -5.22 -1.96 -13.71
CA GLY A 263 -5.62 -2.59 -14.96
C GLY A 263 -5.97 -1.57 -16.03
N GLY A 264 -5.69 -1.93 -17.28
CA GLY A 264 -6.09 -1.16 -18.45
C GLY A 264 -5.50 0.24 -18.57
N LYS A 265 -6.02 0.90 -19.60
CA LYS A 265 -5.83 2.29 -19.97
C LYS A 265 -6.71 3.18 -19.08
N GLN A 266 -6.26 4.37 -18.70
CA GLN A 266 -6.92 5.13 -17.63
C GLN A 266 -7.33 6.52 -18.11
N LEU A 267 -8.61 6.86 -17.91
CA LEU A 267 -9.17 8.19 -18.12
C LEU A 267 -9.52 8.79 -16.75
N VAL A 268 -8.76 9.79 -16.31
CA VAL A 268 -8.98 10.47 -15.04
C VAL A 268 -9.97 11.61 -15.25
N VAL A 269 -11.06 11.58 -14.47
CA VAL A 269 -12.13 12.59 -14.46
C VAL A 269 -12.21 13.24 -13.09
N GLU A 270 -12.85 14.41 -13.01
CA GLU A 270 -12.88 15.20 -11.77
C GLU A 270 -13.64 14.47 -10.66
N ASP A 271 -14.84 13.99 -10.98
CA ASP A 271 -15.80 13.53 -10.00
C ASP A 271 -16.70 12.39 -10.54
N ILE A 272 -17.54 11.84 -9.67
CA ILE A 272 -18.37 10.66 -9.98
C ILE A 272 -19.50 10.97 -10.98
N GLN A 273 -19.92 12.23 -11.04
CA GLN A 273 -20.93 12.72 -11.99
C GLN A 273 -20.42 12.58 -13.43
N GLU A 274 -19.16 12.92 -13.68
CA GLU A 274 -18.54 12.74 -15.00
C GLU A 274 -18.45 11.26 -15.39
N LEU A 275 -18.09 10.39 -14.43
CA LEU A 275 -18.10 8.95 -14.64
C LEU A 275 -19.48 8.46 -15.12
N TRP A 276 -20.57 8.85 -14.45
CA TRP A 276 -21.93 8.45 -14.81
C TRP A 276 -22.33 8.93 -16.20
N LEU A 277 -22.11 10.22 -16.49
CA LEU A 277 -22.50 10.82 -17.77
C LEU A 277 -21.71 10.23 -18.95
N LEU A 278 -20.40 10.00 -18.78
CA LEU A 278 -19.59 9.35 -19.80
C LEU A 278 -20.01 7.89 -20.04
N GLN A 279 -20.38 7.15 -19.00
CA GLN A 279 -20.91 5.78 -19.13
C GLN A 279 -22.27 5.77 -19.84
N ALA A 280 -23.19 6.65 -19.46
CA ALA A 280 -24.50 6.77 -20.10
C ALA A 280 -24.36 7.14 -21.59
N MET A 281 -23.46 8.08 -21.92
CA MET A 281 -23.19 8.44 -23.31
C MET A 281 -22.49 7.34 -24.11
N ASN A 282 -21.60 6.57 -23.49
CA ASN A 282 -21.01 5.39 -24.12
C ASN A 282 -22.09 4.38 -24.51
N TYR A 283 -23.03 4.09 -23.61
CA TYR A 283 -24.19 3.24 -23.91
C TYR A 283 -25.04 3.81 -25.05
N ALA A 284 -25.36 5.10 -25.01
CA ALA A 284 -26.18 5.74 -26.04
C ALA A 284 -25.53 5.73 -27.43
N LEU A 285 -24.21 5.98 -27.51
CA LEU A 285 -23.45 5.93 -28.76
C LEU A 285 -23.37 4.52 -29.33
N GLN A 286 -23.15 3.51 -28.49
CA GLN A 286 -23.14 2.10 -28.92
C GLN A 286 -24.50 1.67 -29.49
N ASN A 287 -25.60 2.08 -28.84
CA ASN A 287 -26.96 1.81 -29.33
C ASN A 287 -27.29 2.48 -30.67
N ARG A 288 -26.64 3.61 -30.97
CA ARG A 288 -26.76 4.30 -32.26
C ARG A 288 -25.73 3.83 -33.31
N GLY A 289 -24.94 2.81 -33.01
CA GLY A 289 -23.89 2.29 -33.92
C GLY A 289 -22.74 3.26 -34.15
N LYS A 290 -22.52 4.21 -33.24
CA LYS A 290 -21.42 5.19 -33.27
C LYS A 290 -20.24 4.68 -32.44
N PRO A 291 -19.00 5.17 -32.70
CA PRO A 291 -17.84 4.75 -31.92
C PRO A 291 -17.98 5.20 -30.46
N GLY A 292 -17.98 4.22 -29.56
CA GLY A 292 -17.96 4.43 -28.11
C GLY A 292 -16.53 4.47 -27.54
N LEU A 293 -16.46 4.46 -26.22
CA LEU A 293 -15.21 4.30 -25.48
C LEU A 293 -14.67 2.88 -25.65
N SER A 294 -13.36 2.75 -25.86
CA SER A 294 -12.69 1.46 -25.97
C SER A 294 -12.83 0.64 -24.67
N PRO A 295 -13.09 -0.68 -24.73
CA PRO A 295 -13.31 -1.52 -23.55
C PRO A 295 -12.08 -1.69 -22.65
N ASP A 296 -10.88 -1.34 -23.14
CA ASP A 296 -9.63 -1.36 -22.34
C ASP A 296 -9.45 -0.09 -21.48
N ILE A 297 -10.26 0.95 -21.72
CA ILE A 297 -10.20 2.22 -21.00
C ILE A 297 -11.12 2.18 -19.77
N ARG A 298 -10.55 2.41 -18.60
CA ARG A 298 -11.27 2.60 -17.33
C ARG A 298 -11.33 4.07 -16.99
N ILE A 299 -12.51 4.52 -16.59
CA ILE A 299 -12.73 5.88 -16.11
C ILE A 299 -12.54 5.89 -14.60
N THR A 300 -11.67 6.76 -14.10
CA THR A 300 -11.30 6.86 -12.69
C THR A 300 -11.60 8.26 -12.16
N PRO A 301 -12.58 8.43 -11.27
CA PRO A 301 -12.88 9.71 -10.65
C PRO A 301 -11.83 10.07 -9.60
N ALA A 302 -11.36 11.32 -9.62
CA ALA A 302 -10.35 11.80 -8.69
C ALA A 302 -10.92 12.27 -7.35
N GLY A 303 -12.23 12.51 -7.28
CA GLY A 303 -12.88 13.04 -6.08
C GLY A 303 -12.60 14.53 -5.87
N GLY A 304 -12.51 15.29 -6.95
CA GLY A 304 -12.35 16.75 -6.96
C GLY A 304 -11.09 17.25 -7.66
N THR A 305 -11.09 18.53 -8.01
CA THR A 305 -10.03 19.19 -8.78
C THR A 305 -8.65 19.09 -8.12
N SER A 306 -8.59 19.12 -6.78
CA SER A 306 -7.34 19.08 -6.02
C SER A 306 -6.59 17.76 -6.16
N ASN A 307 -7.31 16.66 -6.37
CA ASN A 307 -6.75 15.30 -6.45
C ASN A 307 -6.48 14.86 -7.89
N LEU A 308 -7.16 15.48 -8.86
CA LEU A 308 -7.10 15.07 -10.26
C LEU A 308 -5.69 15.13 -10.84
N ILE A 309 -4.96 16.22 -10.61
CA ILE A 309 -3.61 16.38 -11.12
C ILE A 309 -2.62 15.44 -10.40
N PRO A 310 -2.57 15.39 -9.06
CA PRO A 310 -1.76 14.40 -8.35
C PRO A 310 -1.99 12.96 -8.81
N LEU A 311 -3.26 12.56 -8.98
CA LEU A 311 -3.63 11.21 -9.42
C LEU A 311 -3.14 10.94 -10.85
N ALA A 312 -3.37 11.87 -11.77
CA ALA A 312 -2.89 11.75 -13.15
C ALA A 312 -1.35 11.65 -13.23
N LEU A 313 -0.63 12.43 -12.42
CA LEU A 313 0.83 12.39 -12.36
C LEU A 313 1.32 11.05 -11.82
N MET A 314 0.71 10.54 -10.76
CA MET A 314 1.04 9.21 -10.25
C MET A 314 0.85 8.13 -11.33
N MET A 315 -0.28 8.15 -12.05
CA MET A 315 -0.60 7.13 -13.05
C MET A 315 0.31 7.16 -14.28
N SER A 316 0.76 8.35 -14.71
CA SER A 316 1.69 8.48 -15.84
C SER A 316 3.06 7.86 -15.55
N THR A 317 3.51 7.85 -14.30
CA THR A 317 4.79 7.22 -13.89
C THR A 317 4.74 5.69 -13.91
N HIS A 318 3.58 5.07 -13.73
CA HIS A 318 3.42 3.61 -13.68
C HIS A 318 3.37 2.93 -15.07
N LYS A 319 3.85 3.60 -16.13
CA LYS A 319 3.84 3.13 -17.54
C LYS A 319 2.46 2.76 -18.06
N ARG A 320 1.41 3.40 -17.56
CA ARG A 320 0.05 3.24 -18.07
C ARG A 320 -0.39 4.52 -18.78
N PRO A 321 -1.07 4.41 -19.93
CA PRO A 321 -1.55 5.60 -20.60
C PRO A 321 -2.64 6.22 -19.72
N ALA A 322 -2.43 7.48 -19.34
CA ALA A 322 -3.36 8.26 -18.55
C ALA A 322 -3.76 9.48 -19.38
N ALA A 323 -5.05 9.58 -19.69
CA ALA A 323 -5.64 10.82 -20.19
C ALA A 323 -6.40 11.51 -19.07
N VAL A 324 -6.33 12.84 -19.04
CA VAL A 324 -7.03 13.66 -18.07
C VAL A 324 -8.09 14.46 -18.79
N LEU A 325 -9.32 14.46 -18.27
CA LEU A 325 -10.42 15.25 -18.79
C LEU A 325 -10.75 16.35 -17.78
N LEU A 326 -10.73 17.61 -18.23
CA LEU A 326 -10.91 18.77 -17.36
C LEU A 326 -12.06 19.67 -17.80
N SER A 327 -12.77 20.20 -16.79
CA SER A 327 -13.62 21.37 -16.94
C SER A 327 -12.75 22.61 -17.18
N GLY A 328 -13.12 23.44 -18.15
CA GLY A 328 -12.36 24.64 -18.50
C GLY A 328 -12.35 25.73 -17.42
N GLN A 329 -13.16 25.59 -16.35
CA GLN A 329 -13.42 26.66 -15.37
C GLN A 329 -12.46 26.67 -14.20
N ASN A 330 -12.00 25.50 -13.76
CA ASN A 330 -11.30 25.35 -12.48
C ASN A 330 -9.89 24.82 -12.65
N ILE A 331 -9.22 25.08 -13.78
CA ILE A 331 -7.86 24.60 -13.93
C ILE A 331 -6.91 25.49 -13.11
N PRO A 332 -6.28 24.98 -12.02
CA PRO A 332 -5.34 25.79 -11.28
C PRO A 332 -4.17 26.13 -12.19
N PHE A 333 -3.92 27.42 -12.43
CA PHE A 333 -2.91 27.88 -13.38
C PHE A 333 -1.51 27.33 -13.07
N ASP A 334 -1.24 27.10 -11.77
CA ASP A 334 0.01 26.48 -11.31
C ASP A 334 0.08 24.96 -11.52
N ALA A 335 -1.06 24.28 -11.60
CA ALA A 335 -1.12 22.86 -11.92
C ALA A 335 -0.88 22.61 -13.41
N LEU A 336 -1.41 23.48 -14.29
CA LEU A 336 -1.12 23.44 -15.73
C LEU A 336 0.36 23.61 -16.05
N LYS A 337 1.10 24.41 -15.27
CA LYS A 337 2.55 24.58 -15.46
C LYS A 337 3.35 23.30 -15.20
N LYS A 338 2.83 22.37 -14.40
CA LYS A 338 3.49 21.08 -14.06
C LYS A 338 3.21 19.97 -15.07
N LEU A 339 2.18 20.10 -15.91
CA LEU A 339 1.81 19.09 -16.90
C LEU A 339 2.83 18.97 -18.07
N PRO A 340 3.33 20.07 -18.68
CA PRO A 340 4.28 20.00 -19.78
C PRO A 340 5.62 19.37 -19.44
N THR A 341 6.04 19.44 -18.17
CA THR A 341 7.28 18.81 -17.67
C THR A 341 7.18 17.28 -17.62
N MET A 342 6.00 16.70 -17.77
CA MET A 342 5.75 15.26 -17.70
C MET A 342 5.09 14.70 -18.97
N ASN A 343 5.30 15.36 -20.12
CA ASN A 343 4.73 15.01 -21.44
C ASN A 343 3.19 15.07 -21.56
N ILE A 344 2.48 15.52 -20.53
CA ILE A 344 1.03 15.76 -20.60
C ILE A 344 0.80 17.17 -21.15
N ARG A 345 0.21 17.28 -22.34
CA ARG A 345 -0.17 18.54 -23.00
C ARG A 345 -1.55 18.39 -23.61
N GLU A 346 -2.20 19.51 -23.91
CA GLU A 346 -3.44 19.46 -24.69
C GLU A 346 -3.20 18.74 -26.02
N GLY A 347 -3.99 17.70 -26.31
CA GLY A 347 -3.77 16.80 -27.47
C GLY A 347 -2.70 15.72 -27.28
N ASN A 348 -2.08 15.64 -26.09
CA ASN A 348 -1.18 14.56 -25.67
C ASN A 348 -1.36 14.27 -24.16
N GLY A 349 -2.42 13.55 -23.80
CA GLY A 349 -2.72 13.15 -22.41
C GLY A 349 -3.60 14.12 -21.62
N LEU A 350 -3.90 15.32 -22.15
CA LEU A 350 -4.89 16.24 -21.59
C LEU A 350 -5.97 16.59 -22.61
N LEU A 351 -7.22 16.51 -22.18
CA LEU A 351 -8.41 16.88 -22.92
C LEU A 351 -9.24 17.88 -22.11
N LEU A 352 -9.77 18.89 -22.79
CA LEU A 352 -10.61 19.91 -22.20
C LEU A 352 -12.01 19.82 -22.82
N TYR A 353 -13.05 19.86 -22.00
CA TYR A 353 -14.43 19.90 -22.51
C TYR A 353 -14.68 21.12 -23.42
N SER A 354 -13.98 22.24 -23.16
CA SER A 354 -14.05 23.47 -23.98
C SER A 354 -13.71 23.23 -25.45
N SER A 355 -12.81 22.30 -25.74
CA SER A 355 -12.37 21.99 -27.11
C SER A 355 -13.44 21.24 -27.90
N PHE A 356 -14.42 20.63 -27.23
CA PHE A 356 -15.56 19.93 -27.83
C PHE A 356 -16.85 20.74 -27.80
N ALA A 357 -17.08 21.52 -26.74
CA ALA A 357 -18.24 22.40 -26.59
C ALA A 357 -18.10 23.75 -27.34
N GLN A 358 -16.88 24.10 -27.79
CA GLN A 358 -16.56 25.41 -28.41
C GLN A 358 -16.88 26.62 -27.51
N GLN A 359 -16.75 26.44 -26.20
CA GLN A 359 -17.03 27.46 -25.18
C GLN A 359 -15.91 27.40 -24.12
N GLN A 360 -15.29 28.54 -23.75
CA GLN A 360 -14.35 28.51 -22.62
C GLN A 360 -15.12 28.25 -21.33
N GLY A 361 -14.48 27.55 -20.39
CA GLY A 361 -15.15 27.16 -19.16
C GLY A 361 -16.25 26.11 -19.34
N ALA A 362 -16.29 25.37 -20.45
CA ALA A 362 -17.23 24.25 -20.56
C ALA A 362 -16.88 23.12 -19.57
N GLY A 363 -17.91 22.56 -18.95
CA GLY A 363 -17.89 21.27 -18.27
C GLY A 363 -18.51 20.18 -19.15
N ILE A 364 -18.70 18.98 -18.59
CA ILE A 364 -19.36 17.88 -19.29
C ILE A 364 -20.81 18.21 -19.65
N GLU A 365 -21.50 19.00 -18.82
CA GLU A 365 -22.89 19.41 -18.99
C GLU A 365 -23.08 20.27 -20.25
N ASP A 366 -22.06 21.06 -20.61
CA ASP A 366 -22.06 21.92 -21.79
C ASP A 366 -21.93 21.14 -23.11
N LEU A 367 -21.61 19.83 -23.05
CA LEU A 367 -21.64 18.97 -24.24
C LEU A 367 -23.08 18.64 -24.68
N PHE A 368 -24.04 18.67 -23.75
CA PHE A 368 -25.44 18.41 -24.03
C PHE A 368 -26.14 19.64 -24.62
N ALA A 369 -27.25 19.41 -25.32
CA ALA A 369 -28.15 20.50 -25.70
C ALA A 369 -28.66 21.23 -24.44
N PRO A 370 -28.57 22.58 -24.38
CA PRO A 370 -28.98 23.35 -23.19
C PRO A 370 -30.41 23.04 -22.75
N ASP A 371 -31.36 22.94 -23.69
CA ASP A 371 -32.75 22.61 -23.41
C ASP A 371 -32.93 21.26 -22.72
N PHE A 372 -32.12 20.26 -23.08
CA PHE A 372 -32.19 18.93 -22.48
C PHE A 372 -31.71 18.95 -21.03
N TYR A 373 -30.58 19.63 -20.78
CA TYR A 373 -30.04 19.81 -19.44
C TYR A 373 -31.00 20.64 -18.56
N TYR A 374 -31.52 21.76 -19.07
CA TYR A 374 -32.44 22.62 -18.32
C TYR A 374 -33.75 21.93 -17.95
N ARG A 375 -34.28 21.03 -18.78
CA ARG A 375 -35.46 20.22 -18.41
C ARG A 375 -35.16 19.36 -17.18
N CYS A 376 -34.01 18.68 -17.16
CA CYS A 376 -33.61 17.85 -16.01
C CYS A 376 -33.44 18.69 -14.74
N VAL A 377 -32.84 19.89 -14.86
CA VAL A 377 -32.72 20.83 -13.74
C VAL A 377 -34.10 21.28 -13.25
N LYS A 378 -35.03 21.60 -14.15
CA LYS A 378 -36.39 22.02 -13.81
C LYS A 378 -37.19 20.95 -13.07
N ASP A 379 -37.00 19.69 -13.44
CA ASP A 379 -37.71 18.59 -12.80
C ASP A 379 -37.25 18.36 -11.36
N ILE A 380 -35.98 18.68 -11.05
CA ILE A 380 -35.41 18.63 -9.70
C ILE A 380 -35.69 19.90 -8.92
N TYR A 381 -35.68 21.05 -9.60
CA TYR A 381 -35.92 22.39 -9.06
C TYR A 381 -37.08 23.07 -9.79
N PRO A 382 -38.35 22.72 -9.48
CA PRO A 382 -39.52 23.22 -10.22
C PRO A 382 -39.73 24.73 -10.11
N ASP A 383 -39.30 25.31 -8.99
CA ASP A 383 -39.46 26.73 -8.66
C ASP A 383 -38.39 27.63 -9.32
N LEU A 384 -37.49 27.05 -10.13
CA LEU A 384 -36.52 27.82 -10.90
C LEU A 384 -37.19 28.48 -12.12
N PRO A 385 -37.20 29.82 -12.24
CA PRO A 385 -37.66 30.51 -13.44
C PRO A 385 -36.55 30.45 -14.50
N LEU A 386 -36.40 29.29 -15.13
CA LEU A 386 -35.48 29.07 -16.25
C LEU A 386 -35.79 29.95 -17.47
N GLY A 387 -37.01 30.51 -17.56
CA GLY A 387 -37.43 31.43 -18.63
C GLY A 387 -36.78 32.82 -18.62
N GLN A 388 -35.89 33.11 -17.66
CA GLN A 388 -35.10 34.35 -17.59
C GLN A 388 -33.59 34.10 -17.53
N VAL A 389 -33.09 32.96 -18.01
CA VAL A 389 -31.68 32.90 -18.44
C VAL A 389 -31.59 33.72 -19.73
N ALA A 390 -31.51 35.04 -19.55
CA ALA A 390 -31.63 36.02 -20.61
C ALA A 390 -30.67 35.70 -21.75
N GLU A 391 -31.15 35.85 -22.98
CA GLU A 391 -30.30 36.08 -24.14
C GLU A 391 -29.25 37.14 -23.74
N LYS A 392 -27.98 36.71 -23.77
CA LYS A 392 -26.81 37.39 -23.22
C LYS A 392 -26.83 38.91 -23.45
N SER A 393 -26.69 39.71 -22.38
CA SER A 393 -26.17 41.08 -22.54
C SER A 393 -24.66 41.01 -22.87
N PRO A 394 -24.14 41.77 -23.84
CA PRO A 394 -22.75 41.66 -24.30
C PRO A 394 -21.67 41.93 -23.24
N ALA A 395 -22.01 42.54 -22.11
CA ALA A 395 -21.09 42.87 -21.02
C ALA A 395 -20.79 41.68 -20.06
N ASP A 396 -21.69 40.69 -19.98
CA ASP A 396 -21.52 39.49 -19.13
C ASP A 396 -20.74 38.37 -19.83
N ARG A 397 -20.31 38.59 -21.08
CA ARG A 397 -19.48 37.63 -21.85
C ARG A 397 -18.02 37.53 -21.35
N ASN A 398 -17.60 38.36 -20.40
CA ASN A 398 -16.22 38.37 -19.91
C ASN A 398 -15.90 37.29 -18.87
N GLU A 399 -16.89 36.55 -18.37
CA GLU A 399 -16.65 35.37 -17.53
C GLU A 399 -17.37 34.16 -18.17
N GLU A 400 -16.71 33.55 -19.17
CA GLU A 400 -17.19 32.34 -19.84
C GLU A 400 -17.21 31.15 -18.86
N ARG A 401 -18.28 31.05 -18.05
CA ARG A 401 -18.57 29.95 -17.13
C ARG A 401 -19.61 29.03 -17.78
N GLY A 402 -19.43 27.72 -17.66
CA GLY A 402 -20.33 26.67 -18.15
C GLY A 402 -21.66 26.59 -17.40
N VAL A 403 -22.63 25.88 -18.01
CA VAL A 403 -24.04 25.89 -17.63
C VAL A 403 -24.28 25.41 -16.20
N ALA A 404 -23.57 24.38 -15.74
CA ALA A 404 -23.72 23.87 -14.37
C ALA A 404 -23.35 24.92 -13.31
N PHE A 405 -22.29 25.72 -13.56
CA PHE A 405 -21.88 26.79 -12.67
C PHE A 405 -22.91 27.92 -12.63
N GLN A 406 -23.43 28.30 -13.79
CA GLN A 406 -24.46 29.35 -13.88
C GLN A 406 -25.72 28.98 -13.09
N ILE A 407 -26.13 27.72 -13.15
CA ILE A 407 -27.29 27.21 -12.40
C ILE A 407 -26.99 27.17 -10.90
N ALA A 408 -25.80 26.73 -10.50
CA ALA A 408 -25.38 26.75 -9.10
C ALA A 408 -25.46 28.17 -8.51
N ASP A 409 -24.85 29.15 -9.19
CA ASP A 409 -24.84 30.55 -8.75
C ASP A 409 -26.26 31.15 -8.69
N LEU A 410 -27.15 30.79 -9.62
CA LEU A 410 -28.56 31.21 -9.59
C LEU A 410 -29.33 30.63 -8.40
N ILE A 411 -29.08 29.37 -8.04
CA ILE A 411 -29.73 28.68 -6.92
C ILE A 411 -29.21 29.23 -5.58
N GLU A 412 -27.89 29.35 -5.44
CA GLU A 412 -27.24 29.77 -4.20
C GLU A 412 -27.54 31.24 -3.86
N ARG A 413 -27.63 32.14 -4.87
CA ARG A 413 -28.01 33.54 -4.66
C ARG A 413 -29.41 33.72 -4.08
N ARG A 414 -30.30 32.75 -4.24
CA ARG A 414 -31.66 32.81 -3.69
C ARG A 414 -31.76 32.38 -2.22
N GLN A 415 -30.65 31.97 -1.58
CA GLN A 415 -30.56 31.56 -0.17
C GLN A 415 -31.58 30.48 0.27
N ALA A 416 -32.19 29.76 -0.67
CA ALA A 416 -33.26 28.80 -0.37
C ALA A 416 -32.75 27.36 -0.30
N GLU A 417 -31.85 26.94 -1.19
CA GLU A 417 -31.35 25.56 -1.29
C GLU A 417 -29.92 25.54 -1.88
N HIS A 418 -29.17 24.45 -1.66
CA HIS A 418 -27.86 24.20 -2.29
C HIS A 418 -28.05 23.43 -3.61
N PHE A 419 -27.21 23.72 -4.60
CA PHE A 419 -27.27 23.01 -5.88
C PHE A 419 -26.57 21.65 -5.81
N ASP A 420 -27.39 20.60 -5.78
CA ASP A 420 -26.95 19.22 -5.80
C ASP A 420 -26.69 18.77 -7.24
N ARG A 421 -25.49 19.08 -7.77
CA ARG A 421 -25.06 18.68 -9.12
C ARG A 421 -25.27 17.17 -9.39
N TRP A 422 -25.09 16.33 -8.37
CA TRP A 422 -25.25 14.87 -8.49
C TRP A 422 -26.68 14.43 -8.83
N ARG A 423 -27.72 15.10 -8.30
CA ARG A 423 -29.14 14.78 -8.59
C ARG A 423 -29.45 15.00 -10.07
N VAL A 424 -28.91 16.08 -10.63
CA VAL A 424 -29.08 16.41 -12.06
C VAL A 424 -28.34 15.40 -12.92
N ALA A 425 -27.10 15.05 -12.56
CA ALA A 425 -26.31 14.06 -13.29
C ALA A 425 -26.96 12.66 -13.28
N GLU A 426 -27.56 12.23 -12.16
CA GLU A 426 -28.32 10.98 -12.03
C GLU A 426 -29.52 10.98 -13.00
N LEU A 427 -30.42 11.97 -12.88
CA LEU A 427 -31.61 12.07 -13.74
C LEU A 427 -31.24 12.17 -15.23
N LEU A 428 -30.18 12.90 -15.55
CA LEU A 428 -29.67 13.03 -16.91
C LEU A 428 -29.18 11.69 -17.45
N SER A 429 -28.41 10.94 -16.65
CA SER A 429 -27.91 9.60 -16.99
C SER A 429 -29.04 8.61 -17.22
N ASP A 430 -30.07 8.62 -16.36
CA ASP A 430 -31.23 7.74 -16.48
C ASP A 430 -31.99 8.01 -17.79
N ARG A 431 -32.27 9.29 -18.10
CA ARG A 431 -32.96 9.67 -19.35
C ARG A 431 -32.19 9.26 -20.59
N ILE A 432 -30.86 9.38 -20.56
CA ILE A 432 -29.98 8.94 -21.65
C ILE A 432 -30.12 7.42 -21.85
N CYS A 433 -30.12 6.65 -20.76
CA CYS A 433 -30.21 5.19 -20.81
C CYS A 433 -31.61 4.69 -21.21
N GLU A 434 -32.68 5.34 -20.73
CA GLU A 434 -34.06 4.99 -21.04
C GLU A 434 -34.43 5.29 -22.50
N SER A 435 -33.98 6.45 -23.00
CA SER A 435 -34.32 6.91 -24.35
C SER A 435 -33.11 7.47 -25.10
N PRO A 436 -32.14 6.63 -25.51
CA PRO A 436 -30.97 7.07 -26.27
C PRO A 436 -31.31 7.77 -27.58
N GLN A 437 -32.51 7.52 -28.13
CA GLN A 437 -33.05 8.10 -29.37
C GLN A 437 -33.43 9.58 -29.21
N ASN A 438 -33.64 10.07 -27.98
CA ASN A 438 -34.10 11.44 -27.72
C ASN A 438 -32.97 12.48 -27.69
N LEU A 439 -31.71 12.03 -27.71
CA LEU A 439 -30.55 12.91 -27.82
C LEU A 439 -30.49 13.52 -29.23
N ASP A 440 -30.18 14.80 -29.31
CA ASP A 440 -29.94 15.50 -30.57
C ASP A 440 -28.64 15.04 -31.22
N ASP A 441 -28.56 15.16 -32.54
CA ASP A 441 -27.40 14.71 -33.31
C ASP A 441 -26.13 15.51 -32.99
N GLU A 442 -26.26 16.76 -32.53
CA GLU A 442 -25.11 17.60 -32.16
C GLU A 442 -24.45 17.10 -30.87
N THR A 443 -25.24 16.79 -29.82
CA THR A 443 -24.75 16.13 -28.60
C THR A 443 -24.04 14.81 -28.93
N ILE A 444 -24.65 13.97 -29.78
CA ILE A 444 -24.05 12.70 -30.20
C ILE A 444 -22.71 12.92 -30.91
N ASP A 445 -22.62 13.90 -31.81
CA ASP A 445 -21.39 14.21 -32.53
C ASP A 445 -20.28 14.73 -31.59
N ARG A 446 -20.61 15.60 -30.64
CA ARG A 446 -19.67 16.12 -29.63
C ARG A 446 -19.07 14.99 -28.79
N PHE A 447 -19.89 14.07 -28.27
CA PHE A 447 -19.41 12.92 -27.49
C PHE A 447 -18.69 11.88 -28.36
N SER A 448 -19.12 11.66 -29.61
CA SER A 448 -18.42 10.77 -30.54
C SER A 448 -17.00 11.28 -30.84
N ARG A 449 -16.82 12.60 -31.00
CA ARG A 449 -15.49 13.22 -31.18
C ARG A 449 -14.65 13.09 -29.91
N LEU A 450 -15.24 13.33 -28.74
CA LEU A 450 -14.57 13.16 -27.44
C LEU A 450 -14.04 11.73 -27.27
N PHE A 451 -14.87 10.70 -27.47
CA PHE A 451 -14.42 9.30 -27.33
C PHE A 451 -13.40 8.88 -28.37
N THR A 452 -13.51 9.38 -29.60
CA THR A 452 -12.51 9.11 -30.65
C THR A 452 -11.14 9.63 -30.23
N GLU A 453 -11.08 10.84 -29.66
CA GLU A 453 -9.84 11.43 -29.20
C GLU A 453 -9.30 10.76 -27.93
N ILE A 454 -10.16 10.37 -26.99
CA ILE A 454 -9.77 9.56 -25.82
C ILE A 454 -9.14 8.23 -26.28
N ASN A 455 -9.79 7.53 -27.22
CA ASN A 455 -9.28 6.26 -27.76
C ASN A 455 -7.93 6.40 -28.50
N ARG A 456 -7.58 7.60 -28.97
CA ARG A 456 -6.31 7.89 -29.63
C ARG A 456 -5.18 8.14 -28.63
N LEU A 457 -5.48 8.78 -27.51
CA LEU A 457 -4.50 9.22 -26.52
C LEU A 457 -4.06 8.14 -25.56
N VAL A 458 -4.99 7.22 -25.26
CA VAL A 458 -4.81 6.17 -24.27
C VAL A 458 -4.55 4.90 -25.01
#